data_AF-A0A1M6IG42-F1
#
_entry.id   AF-A0A1M6IG42-F1
#
_cell.length_a   1.000
_cell.length_b   1.000
_cell.length_c   1.000
_cell.angle_alpha   90.00
_cell.angle_beta   90.00
_cell.angle_gamma   90.00
#
_symmetry.space_group_name_H-M   'P 1'
#
loop_
_entity.id
_entity.type
_entity.pdbx_description
1 polymer ?
#
loop_
_entity_poly.entity_id
_entity_poly.type
_entity_poly.pdbx_seq_one_letter_code
_entity_poly.pdbx_strand_id
1 'polypeptide(L)'
;MEKNPKSLLSDLITMVKADGKIKRSEMQLILKLAKRLGIPENEVSEIFEHPQPTQALYSEVDRITHFYRLALVMQVDQETHEAEIGALKNFGLKMGIRPVVADQIINIMNEYKNSAVPAEELLNIFKIYYN
;
A
#
# COMPACT_ATOMS: atom_id res chain seq x y z
N MET A 1 -8.05 -15.84 -10.48
CA MET A 1 -9.01 -15.31 -9.48
C MET A 1 -9.04 -13.80 -9.61
N GLU A 2 -10.23 -13.23 -9.58
CA GLU A 2 -10.43 -11.78 -9.61
C GLU A 2 -9.85 -11.13 -8.35
N LYS A 3 -9.36 -9.90 -8.50
CA LYS A 3 -8.83 -9.09 -7.40
C LYS A 3 -9.95 -8.93 -6.36
N ASN A 4 -9.73 -9.30 -5.10
CA ASN A 4 -10.67 -9.02 -4.03
C ASN A 4 -10.44 -7.59 -3.50
N PRO A 5 -11.30 -6.61 -3.83
CA PRO A 5 -11.05 -5.23 -3.46
C PRO A 5 -11.03 -5.03 -1.92
N LYS A 6 -11.81 -5.83 -1.17
CA LYS A 6 -11.87 -5.76 0.29
C LYS A 6 -10.58 -6.22 0.95
N SER A 7 -9.94 -7.27 0.41
CA SER A 7 -8.63 -7.72 0.91
C SER A 7 -7.56 -6.67 0.66
N LEU A 8 -7.56 -6.03 -0.53
CA LEU A 8 -6.65 -4.92 -0.82
C LEU A 8 -6.87 -3.73 0.14
N LEU A 9 -8.13 -3.37 0.39
CA LEU A 9 -8.43 -2.30 1.33
C LEU A 9 -8.03 -2.67 2.77
N SER A 10 -8.22 -3.93 3.15
CA SER A 10 -7.80 -4.46 4.46
C SER A 10 -6.30 -4.34 4.69
N ASP A 11 -5.47 -4.64 3.68
CA ASP A 11 -4.03 -4.44 3.77
C ASP A 11 -3.68 -2.97 4.01
N LEU A 12 -4.34 -2.04 3.30
CA LEU A 12 -4.13 -0.59 3.49
C LEU A 12 -4.52 -0.13 4.89
N ILE A 13 -5.63 -0.65 5.42
CA ILE A 13 -6.11 -0.36 6.78
C ILE A 13 -5.16 -0.93 7.83
N THR A 14 -4.63 -2.13 7.59
CA THR A 14 -3.66 -2.78 8.49
C THR A 14 -2.33 -2.02 8.50
N MET A 15 -1.95 -1.44 7.35
CA MET A 15 -0.75 -0.61 7.22
C MET A 15 -0.83 0.63 8.13
N VAL A 16 -1.91 1.43 8.04
CA VAL A 16 -2.08 2.65 8.88
C VAL A 16 -2.34 2.37 10.35
N LYS A 17 -2.64 1.12 10.69
CA LYS A 17 -2.79 0.67 12.08
C LYS A 17 -1.47 0.23 12.70
N ALA A 18 -0.39 0.14 11.92
CA ALA A 18 0.87 -0.46 12.37
C ALA A 18 1.52 0.27 13.56
N ASP A 19 1.38 1.60 13.64
CA ASP A 19 1.89 2.43 14.74
C ASP A 19 0.85 2.67 15.86
N GLY A 20 -0.38 2.19 15.67
CA GLY A 20 -1.50 2.35 16.60
C GLY A 20 -2.22 3.71 16.53
N LYS A 21 -1.88 4.61 15.60
CA LYS A 21 -2.47 5.95 15.48
C LYS A 21 -2.85 6.28 14.03
N ILE A 22 -4.14 6.25 13.76
CA ILE A 22 -4.64 6.64 12.44
C ILE A 22 -4.87 8.15 12.38
N LYS A 23 -4.15 8.83 11.48
CA LYS A 23 -4.28 10.26 11.22
C LYS A 23 -5.37 10.55 10.20
N ARG A 24 -5.85 11.79 10.21
CA ARG A 24 -6.94 12.24 9.33
C ARG A 24 -6.57 12.18 7.84
N SER A 25 -5.32 12.41 7.49
CA SER A 25 -4.78 12.31 6.12
C SER A 25 -4.79 10.87 5.61
N GLU A 26 -4.39 9.92 6.44
CA GLU A 26 -4.43 8.48 6.15
C GLU A 26 -5.87 8.01 5.92
N MET A 27 -6.78 8.33 6.83
CA MET A 27 -8.20 7.98 6.69
C MET A 27 -8.80 8.54 5.39
N GLN A 28 -8.50 9.80 5.04
CA GLN A 28 -8.97 10.40 3.78
C GLN A 28 -8.44 9.65 2.55
N LEU A 29 -7.17 9.22 2.58
CA LEU A 29 -6.59 8.46 1.49
C LEU A 29 -7.20 7.05 1.39
N ILE A 30 -7.43 6.36 2.52
CA ILE A 30 -8.14 5.08 2.58
C ILE A 30 -9.52 5.20 1.95
N LEU A 31 -10.33 6.20 2.33
CA LEU A 31 -11.67 6.42 1.78
C LEU A 31 -11.63 6.72 0.27
N LYS A 32 -10.65 7.51 -0.19
CA LYS A 32 -10.46 7.77 -1.62
C LYS A 32 -10.10 6.49 -2.40
N LEU A 33 -9.27 5.62 -1.82
CA LEU A 33 -8.90 4.34 -2.42
C LEU A 33 -10.07 3.35 -2.41
N ALA A 34 -10.84 3.28 -1.31
CA ALA A 34 -12.06 2.49 -1.21
C ALA A 34 -13.06 2.85 -2.32
N LYS A 35 -13.31 4.15 -2.52
CA LYS A 35 -14.17 4.65 -3.60
C LYS A 35 -13.69 4.20 -4.99
N ARG A 36 -12.36 4.24 -5.25
CA ARG A 36 -11.78 3.76 -6.52
C ARG A 36 -11.88 2.25 -6.69
N LEU A 37 -11.91 1.51 -5.59
CA LEU A 37 -12.11 0.07 -5.53
C LEU A 37 -13.58 -0.34 -5.59
N GLY A 38 -14.51 0.62 -5.64
CA GLY A 38 -15.95 0.36 -5.65
C GLY A 38 -16.52 -0.07 -4.30
N ILE A 39 -15.82 0.22 -3.20
CA ILE A 39 -16.23 -0.14 -1.84
C ILE A 39 -16.93 1.07 -1.21
N PRO A 40 -18.21 0.93 -0.78
CA PRO A 40 -18.94 2.02 -0.14
C PRO A 40 -18.45 2.24 1.31
N GLU A 41 -18.65 3.45 1.84
CA GLU A 41 -18.08 3.86 3.13
C GLU A 41 -18.54 2.99 4.31
N ASN A 42 -19.77 2.48 4.30
CA ASN A 42 -20.27 1.57 5.33
C ASN A 42 -19.46 0.26 5.39
N GLU A 43 -19.05 -0.29 4.24
CA GLU A 43 -18.20 -1.47 4.19
C GLU A 43 -16.75 -1.17 4.60
N VAL A 44 -16.29 0.07 4.46
CA VAL A 44 -14.97 0.48 4.95
C VAL A 44 -14.92 0.35 6.48
N SER A 45 -15.96 0.83 7.17
CA SER A 45 -16.09 0.68 8.63
C SER A 45 -16.08 -0.79 9.06
N GLU A 46 -16.80 -1.66 8.35
CA GLU A 46 -16.78 -3.10 8.63
C GLU A 46 -15.38 -3.71 8.47
N ILE A 47 -14.62 -3.31 7.43
CA ILE A 47 -13.24 -3.79 7.22
C ILE A 47 -12.30 -3.26 8.31
N PHE A 48 -12.55 -2.06 8.86
CA PHE A 48 -11.80 -1.53 9.98
C PHE A 48 -11.95 -2.37 11.25
N GLU A 49 -13.16 -2.85 11.52
CA GLU A 49 -13.49 -3.71 12.67
C GLU A 49 -13.07 -5.17 12.43
N HIS A 50 -13.22 -5.64 11.19
CA HIS A 50 -12.99 -7.01 10.77
C HIS A 50 -12.07 -7.08 9.54
N PRO A 51 -10.75 -6.89 9.72
CA PRO A 51 -9.79 -6.97 8.62
C PRO A 51 -9.82 -8.34 7.95
N GLN A 52 -9.89 -8.33 6.62
CA GLN A 52 -9.73 -9.52 5.80
C GLN A 52 -8.24 -9.92 5.74
N PRO A 53 -7.91 -11.22 5.67
CA PRO A 53 -6.53 -11.64 5.46
C PRO A 53 -6.01 -11.16 4.09
N THR A 54 -4.71 -10.88 4.03
CA THR A 54 -4.00 -10.61 2.78
C THR A 54 -4.21 -11.78 1.81
N GLN A 55 -4.70 -11.50 0.61
CA GLN A 55 -4.85 -12.50 -0.44
C GLN A 55 -3.68 -12.47 -1.41
N ALA A 56 -3.36 -13.63 -1.99
CA ALA A 56 -2.30 -13.75 -2.98
C ALA A 56 -2.64 -12.97 -4.26
N LEU A 57 -1.70 -12.14 -4.71
CA LEU A 57 -1.77 -11.42 -5.98
C LEU A 57 -0.89 -12.14 -7.01
N TYR A 58 -1.54 -12.67 -8.05
CA TYR A 58 -0.88 -13.55 -9.02
C TYR A 58 0.02 -12.79 -10.00
N SER A 59 -0.41 -11.63 -10.51
CA SER A 59 0.41 -10.84 -11.42
C SER A 59 1.41 -9.97 -10.65
N GLU A 60 2.63 -9.88 -11.16
CA GLU A 60 3.69 -9.07 -10.55
C GLU A 60 3.35 -7.58 -10.62
N VAL A 61 2.67 -7.18 -11.70
CA VAL A 61 2.08 -5.86 -11.87
C VAL A 61 1.12 -5.52 -10.75
N ASP A 62 0.23 -6.44 -10.40
CA ASP A 62 -0.72 -6.23 -9.30
C ASP A 62 -0.03 -6.15 -7.95
N ARG A 63 0.97 -7.01 -7.70
CA ARG A 63 1.76 -6.98 -6.46
C ARG A 63 2.44 -5.64 -6.24
N ILE A 64 3.17 -5.16 -7.24
CA ILE A 64 3.88 -3.87 -7.13
C ILE A 64 2.92 -2.72 -7.06
N THR A 65 1.85 -2.74 -7.86
CA THR A 65 0.83 -1.69 -7.81
C THR A 65 0.20 -1.60 -6.42
N HIS A 66 -0.08 -2.73 -5.79
CA HIS A 66 -0.62 -2.77 -4.43
C HIS A 66 0.42 -2.34 -3.38
N PHE A 67 1.66 -2.80 -3.50
CA PHE A 67 2.75 -2.39 -2.63
C PHE A 67 3.02 -0.89 -2.68
N TYR A 68 2.97 -0.29 -3.86
CA TYR A 68 3.07 1.15 -4.03
C TYR A 68 1.90 1.90 -3.36
N ARG A 69 0.67 1.37 -3.39
CA ARG A 69 -0.44 1.96 -2.63
C ARG A 69 -0.21 1.91 -1.12
N LEU A 70 0.34 0.81 -0.60
CA LEU A 70 0.72 0.71 0.81
C LEU A 70 1.77 1.77 1.18
N ALA A 71 2.77 1.96 0.31
CA ALA A 71 3.81 2.97 0.52
C ALA A 71 3.26 4.41 0.44
N LEU A 72 2.32 4.69 -0.46
CA LEU A 72 1.63 6.00 -0.53
C LEU A 72 0.84 6.31 0.73
N VAL A 73 0.16 5.31 1.28
CA VAL A 73 -0.62 5.45 2.50
C VAL A 73 0.30 5.75 3.69
N MET A 74 1.40 5.00 3.83
CA MET A 74 2.43 5.21 4.86
C MET A 74 3.06 6.62 4.84
N GLN A 75 3.05 7.32 3.70
CA GLN A 75 3.78 8.58 3.55
C GLN A 75 2.88 9.81 3.52
N VAL A 76 1.56 9.64 3.52
CA VAL A 76 0.60 10.74 3.25
C VAL A 76 0.70 11.90 4.24
N ASP A 77 1.19 11.66 5.45
CA ASP A 77 1.34 12.64 6.52
C ASP A 77 2.81 13.09 6.74
N GLN A 78 3.74 12.61 5.91
CA GLN A 78 5.18 12.88 5.96
C GLN A 78 5.87 12.42 7.26
N GLU A 79 5.23 11.58 8.07
CA GLU A 79 5.75 11.07 9.34
C GLU A 79 5.86 9.54 9.26
N THR A 80 6.90 9.05 8.61
CA THR A 80 7.16 7.62 8.50
C THR A 80 7.89 7.09 9.73
N HIS A 81 7.28 6.15 10.45
CA HIS A 81 7.86 5.49 11.62
C HIS A 81 8.54 4.16 11.23
N GLU A 82 9.52 3.71 12.01
CA GLU A 82 10.21 2.43 11.76
C GLU A 82 9.25 1.24 11.76
N ALA A 83 8.21 1.27 12.60
CA ALA A 83 7.18 0.24 12.66
C ALA A 83 6.41 0.11 11.33
N GLU A 84 6.14 1.23 10.67
CA GLU A 84 5.46 1.26 9.39
C GLU A 84 6.36 0.76 8.26
N ILE A 85 7.64 1.14 8.25
CA ILE A 85 8.62 0.60 7.29
C ILE A 85 8.71 -0.92 7.45
N GLY A 86 8.74 -1.42 8.69
CA GLY A 86 8.71 -2.84 8.99
C GLY A 86 7.44 -3.53 8.48
N ALA A 87 6.27 -2.92 8.70
CA ALA A 87 4.98 -3.41 8.20
C ALA A 87 4.95 -3.48 6.66
N LEU A 88 5.40 -2.42 5.98
CA LEU A 88 5.47 -2.36 4.53
C LEU A 88 6.37 -3.47 3.98
N LYS A 89 7.58 -3.65 4.52
CA LYS A 89 8.49 -4.74 4.13
C LYS A 89 7.86 -6.12 4.33
N ASN A 90 7.16 -6.33 5.44
CA ASN A 90 6.44 -7.58 5.71
C ASN A 90 5.33 -7.85 4.70
N PHE A 91 4.58 -6.82 4.29
CA PHE A 91 3.62 -6.93 3.19
C PHE A 91 4.28 -7.32 1.88
N GLY A 92 5.41 -6.68 1.55
CA GLY A 92 6.21 -7.03 0.37
C GLY A 92 6.62 -8.50 0.35
N LEU A 93 7.15 -9.01 1.46
CA LEU A 93 7.52 -10.42 1.62
C LEU A 93 6.31 -11.36 1.46
N LYS A 94 5.17 -11.07 2.12
CA LYS A 94 3.94 -11.87 2.00
C LYS A 94 3.39 -11.93 0.57
N MET A 95 3.57 -10.85 -0.19
CA MET A 95 3.19 -10.81 -1.59
C MET A 95 4.20 -11.52 -2.50
N GLY A 96 5.42 -11.81 -2.04
CA GLY A 96 6.48 -12.36 -2.90
C GLY A 96 7.22 -11.28 -3.71
N ILE A 97 7.23 -10.04 -3.21
CA ILE A 97 8.07 -8.96 -3.73
C ILE A 97 9.50 -9.17 -3.21
N ARG A 98 10.46 -9.11 -4.13
CA ARG A 98 11.88 -9.25 -3.78
C ARG A 98 12.28 -8.09 -2.86
N PRO A 99 13.05 -8.33 -1.77
CA PRO A 99 13.47 -7.27 -0.84
C PRO A 99 14.11 -6.06 -1.54
N VAL A 100 14.94 -6.31 -2.55
CA VAL A 100 15.60 -5.24 -3.34
C VAL A 100 14.59 -4.31 -4.02
N VAL A 101 13.49 -4.86 -4.56
CA VAL A 101 12.43 -4.07 -5.20
C VAL A 101 11.64 -3.28 -4.15
N ALA A 102 11.36 -3.89 -3.01
CA ALA A 102 10.70 -3.21 -1.89
C ALA A 102 11.55 -2.03 -1.38
N ASP A 103 12.85 -2.24 -1.19
CA ASP A 103 13.78 -1.19 -0.75
C ASP A 103 13.89 -0.05 -1.76
N GLN A 104 13.91 -0.34 -3.07
CA GLN A 104 13.90 0.70 -4.10
C GLN A 104 12.62 1.53 -4.10
N ILE A 105 11.46 0.88 -3.98
CA ILE A 105 10.20 1.61 -3.87
C ILE A 105 10.25 2.51 -2.63
N ILE A 106 10.67 1.99 -1.47
CA ILE A 106 10.80 2.79 -0.24
C ILE A 106 11.75 3.98 -0.43
N ASN A 107 12.89 3.79 -1.12
CA ASN A 107 13.85 4.86 -1.40
C ASN A 107 13.25 5.95 -2.30
N ILE A 108 12.58 5.56 -3.39
CA ILE A 108 11.87 6.49 -4.27
C ILE A 108 10.84 7.28 -3.47
N MET A 109 10.02 6.60 -2.67
CA MET A 109 9.04 7.26 -1.81
C MET A 109 9.72 8.31 -0.92
N ASN A 110 10.83 7.96 -0.25
CA ASN A 110 11.58 8.91 0.59
C ASN A 110 12.13 10.12 -0.18
N GLU A 111 12.59 9.95 -1.42
CA GLU A 111 13.05 11.06 -2.26
C GLU A 111 11.92 12.04 -2.59
N TYR A 112 10.71 11.52 -2.79
CA TYR A 112 9.52 12.31 -3.10
C TYR A 112 8.70 12.70 -1.85
N LYS A 113 9.25 12.68 -0.64
CA LYS A 113 8.50 12.93 0.61
C LYS A 113 7.68 14.24 0.65
N ASN A 114 8.04 15.22 -0.17
CA ASN A 114 7.34 16.51 -0.28
C ASN A 114 6.54 16.69 -1.58
N SER A 115 6.40 15.65 -2.41
CA SER A 115 5.85 15.75 -3.77
C SER A 115 5.18 14.46 -4.21
N ALA A 116 4.29 14.53 -5.20
CA ALA A 116 3.72 13.30 -5.76
C ALA A 116 4.81 12.50 -6.49
N VAL A 117 4.93 11.20 -6.18
CA VAL A 117 5.81 10.29 -6.91
C VAL A 117 5.30 10.19 -8.36
N PRO A 118 6.15 10.49 -9.37
CA PRO A 118 5.76 10.40 -10.77
C PRO A 118 5.39 8.96 -11.17
N ALA A 119 4.38 8.81 -12.03
CA ALA A 119 3.97 7.48 -12.53
C ALA A 119 5.11 6.77 -13.29
N GLU A 120 6.03 7.52 -13.87
CA GLU A 120 7.20 7.03 -14.60
C GLU A 120 8.18 6.26 -13.71
N GLU A 121 8.30 6.63 -12.43
CA GLU A 121 9.18 5.91 -11.47
C GLU A 121 8.69 4.48 -11.25
N LEU A 122 7.38 4.31 -11.11
CA LEU A 122 6.77 2.99 -11.00
C LEU A 122 7.02 2.16 -12.27
N LEU A 123 6.88 2.79 -13.45
CA LEU A 123 7.14 2.15 -14.74
C LEU A 123 8.62 1.75 -14.89
N ASN A 124 9.55 2.53 -14.35
CA ASN A 124 10.97 2.21 -14.40
C ASN A 124 11.29 0.97 -13.54
N ILE A 125 10.74 0.89 -12.33
CA ILE A 125 10.85 -0.31 -11.49
C ILE A 125 10.27 -1.53 -12.22
N PHE A 126 9.11 -1.37 -12.88
CA PHE A 126 8.55 -2.44 -13.68
C PHE A 126 9.49 -2.90 -14.80
N LYS A 127 10.08 -1.97 -15.55
CA LYS A 127 10.98 -2.30 -16.66
C LYS A 127 12.26 -2.99 -16.21
N ILE A 128 12.80 -2.68 -15.04
CA ILE A 128 14.09 -3.22 -14.57
C ILE A 128 13.95 -4.68 -14.12
N TYR A 129 12.81 -5.04 -13.51
CA TYR A 129 12.66 -6.33 -12.83
C TYR A 129 11.74 -7.32 -13.56
N TYR A 130 11.00 -6.86 -14.58
CA TYR A 130 9.92 -7.65 -15.20
C TYR A 130 9.93 -7.62 -16.74
N ASN A 131 10.98 -7.05 -17.35
CA ASN A 131 11.29 -7.22 -18.78
C ASN A 131 12.44 -8.21 -18.99
#